data_AF-A0A969BYD6-F1
#
_entry.id   AF-A0A969BYD6-F1
#
_cell.length_a   1.000
_cell.length_b   1.000
_cell.length_c   1.000
_cell.angle_alpha   90.00
_cell.angle_beta   90.00
_cell.angle_gamma   90.00
#
_symmetry.space_group_name_H-M   'P 1'
#
loop_
_entity.id
_entity.type
_entity.pdbx_description
1 polymer ?
#
loop_
_entity_poly.entity_id
_entity_poly.type
_entity_poly.pdbx_seq_one_letter_code
_entity_poly.pdbx_strand_id
1 'polypeptide(L)'
;MVDSRKRSGLILLKPFHAEFAGPGAAVGGLFDQSCLQAIPVGNLSLIEPDSSDDRQKAYLIRRQWIRLTQQITDNPEPVERVRMILNQFENYFDLRTVNGLPDEIFALLVGVLPPTVRSVRGGNRDV
;
A
#
# COMPACT_ATOMS: atom_id res chain seq x y z
N MET A 1 -10.19 -12.66 -14.69
CA MET A 1 -8.98 -12.01 -15.27
C MET A 1 -8.41 -10.94 -14.33
N VAL A 2 -7.12 -11.07 -14.01
CA VAL A 2 -6.34 -10.14 -13.17
C VAL A 2 -6.20 -8.77 -13.87
N ASP A 3 -6.55 -7.69 -13.19
CA ASP A 3 -6.48 -6.32 -13.73
C ASP A 3 -5.61 -5.41 -12.86
N SER A 4 -4.46 -4.99 -13.41
CA SER A 4 -3.50 -4.11 -12.76
C SER A 4 -3.84 -2.62 -12.88
N ARG A 5 -4.91 -2.25 -13.61
CA ARG A 5 -5.25 -0.85 -13.91
C ARG A 5 -6.38 -0.27 -13.05
N LYS A 6 -7.02 -1.10 -12.22
CA LYS A 6 -8.05 -0.61 -11.29
C LYS A 6 -7.44 0.29 -10.23
N ARG A 7 -8.15 1.31 -9.77
CA ARG A 7 -7.77 2.12 -8.60
C ARG A 7 -8.24 1.44 -7.32
N SER A 8 -7.69 0.26 -7.05
CA SER A 8 -8.11 -0.58 -5.92
C SER A 8 -6.91 -1.27 -5.29
N GLY A 9 -6.88 -1.38 -3.99
CA GLY A 9 -5.86 -2.15 -3.29
C GLY A 9 -6.33 -2.60 -1.92
N LEU A 10 -5.47 -3.37 -1.27
CA LEU A 10 -5.67 -3.87 0.07
C LEU A 10 -4.43 -3.57 0.88
N ILE A 11 -4.60 -2.87 2.00
CA ILE A 11 -3.55 -2.70 3.00
C ILE A 11 -3.69 -3.80 4.03
N LEU A 12 -2.63 -4.58 4.24
CA LEU A 12 -2.58 -5.66 5.20
C LEU A 12 -1.78 -5.20 6.41
N LEU A 13 -2.45 -5.08 7.55
CA LEU A 13 -1.80 -4.79 8.82
C LEU A 13 -1.24 -6.07 9.41
N LYS A 14 0.07 -6.08 9.64
CA LYS A 14 0.81 -7.14 10.33
C LYS A 14 1.28 -6.61 11.69
N PRO A 15 1.77 -7.46 12.61
CA PRO A 15 2.06 -7.05 13.98
C PRO A 15 3.01 -5.85 14.11
N PHE A 16 3.92 -5.65 13.15
CA PHE A 16 4.97 -4.62 13.24
C PHE A 16 5.04 -3.68 12.02
N HIS A 17 4.27 -3.94 10.97
CA HIS A 17 4.31 -3.17 9.73
C HIS A 17 3.00 -3.33 8.95
N ALA A 18 2.85 -2.53 7.91
CA ALA A 18 1.78 -2.69 6.94
C ALA A 18 2.36 -3.04 5.56
N GLU A 19 1.57 -3.74 4.76
CA GLU A 19 1.92 -4.04 3.37
C GLU A 19 0.80 -3.57 2.44
N PHE A 20 1.16 -2.99 1.30
CA PHE A 20 0.20 -2.66 0.27
C PHE A 20 0.16 -3.74 -0.81
N ALA A 21 -1.00 -4.32 -1.04
CA ALA A 21 -1.31 -5.18 -2.18
C ALA A 21 -2.13 -4.36 -3.18
N GLY A 22 -1.46 -3.82 -4.19
CA GLY A 22 -2.12 -3.03 -5.20
C GLY A 22 -2.89 -3.86 -6.23
N PRO A 23 -3.40 -3.22 -7.30
CA PRO A 23 -4.30 -3.83 -8.26
C PRO A 23 -3.69 -5.09 -8.90
N GLY A 24 -4.45 -6.18 -8.89
CA GLY A 24 -4.02 -7.46 -9.45
C GLY A 24 -2.99 -8.24 -8.61
N ALA A 25 -2.59 -7.73 -7.45
CA ALA A 25 -1.70 -8.45 -6.54
C ALA A 25 -2.42 -9.64 -5.87
N ALA A 26 -1.69 -10.74 -5.68
CA ALA A 26 -2.17 -11.86 -4.86
C ALA A 26 -2.27 -11.44 -3.38
N VAL A 27 -3.34 -11.88 -2.72
CA VAL A 27 -3.61 -11.70 -1.28
C VAL A 27 -4.12 -13.01 -0.67
N GLY A 28 -3.83 -13.25 0.60
CA GLY A 28 -4.21 -14.46 1.33
C GLY A 28 -3.15 -15.57 1.29
N GLY A 29 -3.57 -16.79 1.65
CA GLY A 29 -2.69 -17.96 1.70
C GLY A 29 -1.61 -17.86 2.78
N LEU A 30 -0.47 -18.53 2.54
CA LEU A 30 0.64 -18.64 3.51
C LEU A 30 1.29 -17.29 3.86
N PHE A 31 1.29 -16.32 2.94
CA PHE A 31 2.02 -15.05 3.13
C PHE A 31 1.31 -14.05 4.04
N ASP A 32 -0.01 -14.21 4.21
CA ASP A 32 -0.86 -13.25 4.91
C ASP A 32 -1.51 -13.87 6.17
N GLN A 33 -1.01 -15.00 6.66
CA GLN A 33 -1.50 -15.66 7.88
C GLN A 33 -1.35 -14.80 9.14
N SER A 34 -0.34 -13.93 9.17
CA SER A 34 -0.11 -12.97 10.26
C SER A 34 -0.86 -11.66 10.08
N CYS A 35 -1.74 -11.55 9.06
CA CYS A 35 -2.57 -10.38 8.87
C CYS A 35 -3.56 -10.24 10.02
N LEU A 36 -3.47 -9.12 10.74
CA LEU A 36 -4.38 -8.77 11.83
C LEU A 36 -5.64 -8.09 11.29
N GLN A 37 -5.48 -7.31 10.23
CA GLN A 37 -6.57 -6.56 9.62
C GLN A 37 -6.27 -6.24 8.16
N ALA A 38 -7.29 -6.30 7.32
CA ALA A 38 -7.21 -5.87 5.93
C ALA A 38 -8.07 -4.61 5.71
N ILE A 39 -7.48 -3.56 5.15
CA ILE A 39 -8.13 -2.28 4.90
C ILE A 39 -8.28 -2.08 3.40
N PRO A 40 -9.51 -2.06 2.87
CA PRO A 40 -9.75 -1.78 1.45
C PRO A 40 -9.38 -0.34 1.13
N VAL A 41 -8.74 -0.13 -0.03
CA VAL A 41 -8.43 1.21 -0.55
C VAL A 41 -9.00 1.33 -1.96
N GLY A 42 -9.81 2.36 -2.18
CA GLY A 42 -10.56 2.55 -3.43
C GLY A 42 -11.64 1.47 -3.63
N ASN A 43 -11.92 1.12 -4.88
CA ASN A 43 -13.00 0.20 -5.24
C ASN A 43 -12.52 -1.26 -5.21
N LEU A 44 -12.37 -1.83 -4.01
CA LEU A 44 -11.86 -3.19 -3.83
C LEU A 44 -12.69 -4.21 -4.62
N SER A 45 -11.98 -5.10 -5.32
CA SER A 45 -12.53 -6.24 -6.04
C SER A 45 -11.61 -7.43 -5.81
N LEU A 46 -12.08 -8.45 -5.09
CA LEU A 46 -11.38 -9.71 -4.93
C LEU A 46 -11.94 -10.71 -5.94
N ILE A 47 -11.05 -11.40 -6.64
CA ILE A 47 -11.39 -12.43 -7.62
C ILE A 47 -10.49 -13.65 -7.41
N GLU A 48 -11.03 -14.81 -7.74
CA GLU A 48 -10.22 -16.02 -7.85
C GLU A 48 -9.49 -16.03 -9.21
N PRO A 49 -8.21 -16.44 -9.27
CA PRO A 49 -7.49 -16.54 -10.52
C PRO A 49 -8.02 -17.71 -11.36
N ASP A 50 -8.32 -17.45 -12.63
CA ASP A 50 -8.92 -18.42 -13.56
C ASP A 50 -7.92 -19.52 -14.00
N SER A 51 -6.62 -19.31 -13.80
CA SER A 51 -5.54 -20.22 -14.24
C SER A 51 -4.28 -20.14 -13.36
N SER A 52 -3.38 -21.11 -13.53
CA SER A 52 -2.03 -21.08 -12.92
C SER A 52 -1.23 -19.86 -13.34
N ASP A 53 -1.37 -19.43 -14.59
CA ASP A 53 -0.62 -18.30 -15.15
C ASP A 53 -1.12 -16.99 -14.54
N ASP A 54 -2.44 -16.84 -14.37
CA ASP A 54 -3.03 -15.68 -13.69
C ASP A 54 -2.63 -15.64 -12.22
N ARG A 55 -2.57 -16.80 -11.55
CA ARG A 55 -2.03 -16.91 -10.19
C ARG A 55 -0.56 -16.48 -10.13
N GLN A 56 0.28 -16.95 -11.06
CA GLN A 56 1.69 -16.57 -11.13
C GLN A 56 1.87 -15.06 -11.39
N LYS A 57 1.10 -14.48 -12.30
CA LYS A 57 1.09 -13.03 -12.56
C LYS A 57 0.72 -12.24 -11.29
N ALA A 58 -0.30 -12.67 -10.55
CA ALA A 58 -0.71 -12.00 -9.33
C ALA A 58 0.39 -12.00 -8.24
N TYR A 59 1.14 -13.09 -8.11
CA TYR A 59 2.31 -13.15 -7.23
C TYR A 59 3.48 -12.26 -7.71
N LEU A 60 3.72 -12.18 -9.02
CA LEU A 60 4.74 -11.30 -9.58
C LEU A 60 4.40 -9.81 -9.30
N ILE A 61 3.13 -9.42 -9.46
CA ILE A 61 2.63 -8.08 -9.12
C ILE A 61 2.79 -7.83 -7.61
N ARG A 62 2.42 -8.79 -6.75
CA ARG A 62 2.60 -8.68 -5.30
C ARG A 62 4.05 -8.41 -4.92
N ARG A 63 5.00 -9.10 -5.56
CA ARG A 63 6.44 -8.88 -5.35
C ARG A 63 6.90 -7.49 -5.79
N GLN A 64 6.33 -6.93 -6.87
CA GLN A 64 6.65 -5.57 -7.30
C GLN A 64 6.25 -4.52 -6.25
N TRP A 65 5.07 -4.66 -5.65
CA TRP A 65 4.63 -3.78 -4.56
C TRP A 65 5.50 -3.86 -3.31
N ILE A 66 5.93 -5.07 -2.95
CA ILE A 66 6.88 -5.27 -1.84
C ILE A 66 8.21 -4.57 -2.14
N ARG A 67 8.75 -4.73 -3.36
CA ARG A 67 9.99 -4.07 -3.77
C ARG A 67 9.88 -2.55 -3.79
N LEU A 68 8.77 -2.00 -4.27
CA LEU A 68 8.51 -0.56 -4.25
C LEU A 68 8.53 -0.02 -2.81
N THR A 69 7.82 -0.69 -1.91
CA THR A 69 7.77 -0.30 -0.49
C THR A 69 9.16 -0.40 0.14
N GLN A 70 9.92 -1.46 -0.18
CA GLN A 70 11.30 -1.62 0.29
C GLN A 70 12.21 -0.48 -0.19
N GLN A 71 12.15 -0.10 -1.47
CA GLN A 71 12.91 1.02 -2.01
C GLN A 71 12.59 2.35 -1.32
N ILE A 72 11.33 2.56 -0.93
CA ILE A 72 10.93 3.72 -0.13
C ILE A 72 11.52 3.62 1.27
N THR A 73 11.43 2.46 1.93
CA THR A 73 11.92 2.29 3.32
C THR A 73 13.43 2.36 3.45
N ASP A 74 14.17 2.02 2.39
CA ASP A 74 15.63 2.07 2.33
C ASP A 74 16.17 3.52 2.30
N ASN A 75 15.31 4.52 2.03
CA ASN A 75 15.72 5.92 2.15
C ASN A 75 15.96 6.26 3.64
N PRO A 76 17.14 6.79 4.01
CA PRO A 76 17.47 7.08 5.39
C PRO A 76 16.63 8.21 6.00
N GLU A 77 16.06 9.11 5.19
CA GLU A 77 15.34 10.30 5.63
C GLU A 77 13.85 10.01 5.88
N PRO A 78 13.36 10.03 7.13
CA PRO A 78 11.98 9.64 7.45
C PRO A 78 10.93 10.48 6.74
N VAL A 79 11.17 11.78 6.58
CA VAL A 79 10.27 12.71 5.89
C VAL A 79 10.19 12.38 4.40
N GLU A 80 11.30 12.01 3.76
CA GLU A 80 11.31 11.62 2.36
C GLU A 80 10.58 10.30 2.15
N ARG A 81 10.71 9.33 3.06
CA ARG A 81 9.92 8.10 2.99
C ARG A 81 8.41 8.37 2.94
N VAL A 82 7.94 9.28 3.79
CA VAL A 82 6.54 9.71 3.82
C VAL A 82 6.14 10.40 2.52
N ARG A 83 6.95 11.34 2.02
CA ARG A 83 6.67 12.02 0.74
C ARG A 83 6.58 11.04 -0.41
N MET A 84 7.52 10.10 -0.49
CA MET A 84 7.55 9.08 -1.54
C MET A 84 6.30 8.19 -1.51
N ILE A 85 5.89 7.67 -0.34
CA ILE A 85 4.69 6.81 -0.28
C ILE A 85 3.40 7.58 -0.55
N LEU A 86 3.28 8.82 -0.09
CA LEU A 86 2.12 9.66 -0.41
C LEU A 86 2.06 9.95 -1.91
N ASN A 87 3.17 10.35 -2.53
CA ASN A 87 3.24 10.56 -3.98
C ASN A 87 2.89 9.29 -4.76
N GLN A 88 3.35 8.11 -4.32
CA GLN A 88 2.93 6.85 -4.92
C GLN A 88 1.41 6.69 -4.82
N PHE A 89 0.83 6.82 -3.62
CA PHE A 89 -0.60 6.65 -3.42
C PHE A 89 -1.43 7.66 -4.22
N GLU A 90 -1.02 8.92 -4.32
CA GLU A 90 -1.71 9.97 -5.10
C GLU A 90 -1.65 9.73 -6.62
N ASN A 91 -0.63 9.03 -7.12
CA ASN A 91 -0.58 8.60 -8.52
C ASN A 91 -1.60 7.49 -8.84
N TYR A 92 -1.97 6.67 -7.84
CA TYR A 92 -2.88 5.54 -8.01
C TYR A 92 -4.31 5.81 -7.56
N PHE A 93 -4.51 6.67 -6.56
CA PHE A 93 -5.79 6.94 -5.92
C PHE A 93 -6.11 8.43 -5.94
N ASP A 94 -7.40 8.77 -5.91
CA ASP A 94 -7.80 10.17 -5.77
C ASP A 94 -7.46 10.71 -4.36
N LEU A 95 -7.35 12.04 -4.27
CA LEU A 95 -7.01 12.74 -3.03
C LEU A 95 -7.97 12.44 -1.88
N ARG A 96 -9.26 12.16 -2.14
CA ARG A 96 -10.23 11.86 -1.07
C ARG A 96 -9.90 10.51 -0.44
N THR A 97 -9.57 9.52 -1.27
CA THR A 97 -9.16 8.19 -0.84
C THR A 97 -7.87 8.25 -0.04
N VAL A 98 -6.85 8.98 -0.52
CA VAL A 98 -5.56 9.11 0.20
C VAL A 98 -5.72 9.85 1.52
N ASN A 99 -6.47 10.97 1.55
CA ASN A 99 -6.70 11.74 2.77
C ASN A 99 -7.61 11.03 3.78
N GLY A 100 -8.45 10.09 3.33
CA GLY A 100 -9.29 9.27 4.20
C GLY A 100 -8.51 8.20 4.98
N LEU A 101 -7.28 7.88 4.57
CA LEU A 101 -6.45 6.90 5.26
C LEU A 101 -5.74 7.52 6.49
N PRO A 102 -5.79 6.87 7.67
CA PRO A 102 -5.13 7.34 8.89
C PRO A 102 -3.61 7.49 8.72
N ASP A 103 -3.01 8.40 9.50
CA ASP A 103 -1.56 8.63 9.51
C ASP A 103 -0.79 7.38 9.92
N GLU A 104 -1.36 6.59 10.84
CA GLU A 104 -0.83 5.31 11.33
C GLU A 104 -0.60 4.31 10.20
N ILE A 105 -1.42 4.34 9.16
CA ILE A 105 -1.30 3.43 8.02
C ILE A 105 -0.05 3.74 7.21
N PHE A 106 0.16 5.01 6.85
CA PHE A 106 1.38 5.40 6.16
C PHE A 106 2.61 5.20 7.02
N ALA A 107 2.49 5.48 8.33
CA ALA A 107 3.56 5.26 9.29
C ALA A 107 4.02 3.80 9.30
N LEU A 108 3.08 2.86 9.33
CA LEU A 108 3.34 1.41 9.29
C LEU A 108 3.85 0.93 7.93
N LEU A 109 3.44 1.56 6.82
CA LEU A 109 3.92 1.21 5.48
C LEU A 109 5.40 1.58 5.27
N VAL A 110 5.87 2.67 5.88
CA VAL A 110 7.24 3.19 5.64
C VAL A 110 8.13 3.26 6.89
N GLY A 111 7.70 2.66 7.99
CA GLY A 111 8.52 2.53 9.21
C GLY A 111 8.85 3.86 9.87
N VAL A 112 7.87 4.75 10.03
CA VAL A 112 8.00 6.04 10.73
C VAL A 112 6.99 6.16 11.86
N LEU A 113 7.07 7.24 12.65
CA LEU A 113 6.05 7.55 13.64
C LEU A 113 4.89 8.35 13.00
N PRO A 114 3.63 8.15 13.43
CA PRO A 114 2.48 8.90 12.92
C PRO A 114 2.65 10.44 12.93
N PRO A 115 3.29 11.08 13.94
CA PRO A 115 3.56 12.51 13.89
C PRO A 115 4.44 12.97 12.71
N THR A 116 5.35 12.11 12.23
CA THR A 116 6.14 12.39 11.02
C THR A 116 5.25 12.43 9.77
N VAL A 117 4.24 11.55 9.70
CA VAL A 117 3.26 11.58 8.60
C VAL A 117 2.41 12.86 8.68
N ARG A 118 1.95 13.20 9.88
CA ARG A 118 1.14 14.38 10.13
C ARG A 118 1.85 15.67 9.78
N SER A 119 3.15 15.80 10.08
CA SER A 119 3.91 17.01 9.75
C SER A 119 4.03 17.21 8.24
N VAL A 120 4.26 16.14 7.47
CA VAL A 120 4.31 16.21 5.99
C VAL A 120 2.95 16.55 5.40
N ARG A 121 1.86 15.93 5.90
CA ARG A 121 0.49 16.23 5.46
C ARG A 121 0.02 17.64 5.84
N GLY A 122 0.43 18.13 7.01
CA GLY A 122 0.10 19.47 7.50
C GLY A 122 0.86 20.57 6.76
N GLY A 123 2.13 20.35 6.44
CA GLY A 123 2.97 21.31 5.71
C GLY A 123 2.52 21.58 4.26
N ASN A 124 1.66 20.74 3.69
CA ASN A 124 1.07 20.93 2.35
C ASN A 124 -0.19 21.81 2.34
N ARG A 125 -0.64 22.36 3.48
CA ARG A 125 -1.84 23.22 3.56
C ARG A 125 -1.54 24.72 3.49
N ASP A 126 -0.28 25.12 3.43
CA ASP A 126 0.16 26.53 3.47
C ASP A 126 0.75 27.05 2.13
N VAL A 127 0.36 26.46 0.99
CA VAL A 127 0.69 26.97 -0.37
C VAL A 127 -0.56 27.03 -1.24
#